data_AF-A0A973DGI2-F1
#
_entry.id   AF-A0A973DGI2-F1
#
_cell.length_a   1.000
_cell.length_b   1.000
_cell.length_c   1.000
_cell.angle_alpha   90.00
_cell.angle_beta   90.00
_cell.angle_gamma   90.00
#
_symmetry.space_group_name_H-M   'P 1'
#
loop_
_entity.id
_entity.type
_entity.pdbx_description
1 polymer ?
#
loop_
_entity_poly.entity_id
_entity_poly.type
_entity_poly.pdbx_seq_one_letter_code
_entity_poly.pdbx_strand_id
1 'polypeptide(L)'
;NVWTKPENKVLGRDGKGLFVYNSGYNTLKYNIIDTAEIGIHLTAGSENIKIYGNSFINNPTQVKYVSNKKQEWSKDGQGNYWSNYLGWDMDNDGIGDIIFEPNDGIDKLVWQYPEMKMIMDSPAILILRWVQRQFPVLKPPGIKDSFPLMSQPHLSANPQADSTLVLATPTLIKSHAAQSTTSVSLKE
;
A
#
# COMPACT_ATOMS: atom_id res chain seq x y z
N ASN A 1 -15.88 -2.44 10.57
CA ASN A 1 -14.95 -1.76 9.65
C ASN A 1 -14.74 -0.34 10.14
N VAL A 2 -13.72 -0.16 10.98
CA VAL A 2 -13.47 1.11 11.72
C VAL A 2 -12.33 1.91 11.05
N TRP A 3 -11.51 1.27 10.20
CA TRP A 3 -10.27 1.86 9.69
C TRP A 3 -10.46 2.64 8.40
N THR A 4 -11.27 2.13 7.46
CA THR A 4 -11.63 2.92 6.27
C THR A 4 -12.74 3.88 6.66
N LYS A 5 -12.43 5.19 6.63
CA LYS A 5 -13.42 6.23 6.91
C LYS A 5 -14.63 6.10 5.96
N PRO A 6 -15.87 6.37 6.42
CA PRO A 6 -17.08 6.23 5.59
C PRO A 6 -16.99 6.93 4.24
N GLU A 7 -16.37 8.11 4.20
CA GLU A 7 -16.15 8.92 2.99
C GLU A 7 -15.20 8.27 1.97
N ASN A 8 -14.32 7.36 2.41
CA ASN A 8 -13.35 6.66 1.56
C ASN A 8 -13.80 5.22 1.23
N LYS A 9 -15.04 4.86 1.60
CA LYS A 9 -15.59 3.53 1.37
C LYS A 9 -16.09 3.41 -0.07
N VAL A 10 -15.34 2.68 -0.88
CA VAL A 10 -15.74 2.28 -2.23
C VAL A 10 -16.43 0.92 -2.17
N LEU A 11 -17.60 0.78 -2.78
CA LEU A 11 -18.32 -0.50 -2.88
C LEU A 11 -17.47 -1.54 -3.63
N GLY A 12 -17.45 -2.78 -3.13
CA GLY A 12 -16.65 -3.87 -3.70
C GLY A 12 -15.16 -3.85 -3.35
N ARG A 13 -14.67 -2.79 -2.69
CA ARG A 13 -13.27 -2.68 -2.28
C ARG A 13 -12.97 -3.41 -0.97
N ASP A 14 -13.99 -3.61 -0.13
CA ASP A 14 -13.91 -4.37 1.14
C ASP A 14 -12.63 -4.05 1.95
N GLY A 15 -12.36 -2.74 2.13
CA GLY A 15 -11.23 -2.23 2.92
C GLY A 15 -9.86 -2.30 2.25
N LYS A 16 -9.73 -2.77 1.01
CA LYS A 16 -8.42 -2.95 0.33
C LYS A 16 -7.97 -1.66 -0.39
N GLY A 17 -6.73 -1.26 -0.24
CA GLY A 17 -6.14 -0.15 -0.99
C GLY A 17 -6.04 -0.49 -2.47
N LEU A 18 -5.34 -1.59 -2.75
CA LEU A 18 -5.17 -2.17 -4.08
C LEU A 18 -5.48 -3.67 -4.06
N PHE A 19 -6.21 -4.18 -5.06
CA PHE A 19 -6.55 -5.59 -5.18
C PHE A 19 -6.08 -6.15 -6.52
N VAL A 20 -5.16 -7.11 -6.49
CA VAL A 20 -4.68 -7.82 -7.67
C VAL A 20 -5.21 -9.25 -7.66
N TYR A 21 -5.99 -9.57 -8.68
CA TYR A 21 -6.66 -10.85 -8.82
C TYR A 21 -6.39 -11.45 -10.20
N ASN A 22 -5.86 -12.68 -10.23
CA ASN A 22 -5.60 -13.43 -11.45
C ASN A 22 -4.89 -12.62 -12.54
N SER A 23 -3.90 -11.80 -12.13
CA SER A 23 -3.22 -10.89 -13.03
C SER A 23 -1.72 -10.86 -12.75
N GLY A 24 -0.91 -10.98 -13.79
CA GLY A 24 0.55 -10.97 -13.70
C GLY A 24 1.18 -9.99 -14.67
N TYR A 25 2.50 -9.78 -14.54
CA TYR A 25 3.30 -8.92 -15.43
C TYR A 25 2.92 -7.43 -15.42
N ASN A 26 2.18 -6.99 -14.40
CA ASN A 26 1.86 -5.58 -14.21
C ASN A 26 3.02 -4.80 -13.57
N THR A 27 3.01 -3.48 -13.72
CA THR A 27 3.91 -2.58 -12.99
C THR A 27 3.07 -1.63 -12.14
N LEU A 28 3.25 -1.70 -10.83
CA LEU A 28 2.62 -0.84 -9.84
C LEU A 28 3.70 0.04 -9.20
N LYS A 29 3.77 1.30 -9.62
CA LYS A 29 4.78 2.24 -9.14
C LYS A 29 4.21 3.62 -8.92
N TYR A 30 4.80 4.36 -7.98
CA TYR A 30 4.47 5.76 -7.71
C TYR A 30 3.00 5.99 -7.32
N ASN A 31 2.46 5.10 -6.48
CA ASN A 31 1.13 5.24 -5.89
C ASN A 31 1.22 5.54 -4.39
N ILE A 32 0.24 6.27 -3.87
CA ILE A 32 0.03 6.45 -2.43
C ILE A 32 -1.16 5.59 -2.01
N ILE A 33 -0.92 4.67 -1.08
CA ILE A 33 -1.92 3.79 -0.48
C ILE A 33 -1.97 4.12 1.00
N ASP A 34 -2.91 5.00 1.36
CA ASP A 34 -3.07 5.50 2.72
C ASP A 34 -4.41 5.05 3.33
N THR A 35 -4.37 4.65 4.61
CA THR A 35 -5.54 4.43 5.47
C THR A 35 -6.55 3.42 4.89
N ALA A 36 -6.04 2.33 4.31
CA ALA A 36 -6.83 1.15 3.94
C ALA A 36 -6.71 0.06 5.03
N GLU A 37 -7.74 -0.78 5.21
CA GLU A 37 -7.65 -1.93 6.13
C GLU A 37 -6.53 -2.89 5.69
N ILE A 38 -6.41 -3.12 4.37
CA ILE A 38 -5.32 -3.85 3.75
C ILE A 38 -4.72 -2.96 2.67
N GLY A 39 -3.43 -2.62 2.72
CA GLY A 39 -2.77 -1.77 1.73
C GLY A 39 -2.86 -2.38 0.32
N ILE A 40 -2.34 -3.59 0.16
CA ILE A 40 -2.43 -4.34 -1.09
C ILE A 40 -2.76 -5.83 -0.84
N HIS A 41 -3.68 -6.38 -1.61
CA HIS A 41 -4.06 -7.79 -1.56
C HIS A 41 -3.81 -8.45 -2.92
N LEU A 42 -2.95 -9.46 -2.94
CA LEU A 42 -2.64 -10.26 -4.13
C LEU A 42 -3.10 -11.70 -3.91
N THR A 43 -3.85 -12.23 -4.87
CA THR A 43 -4.37 -13.60 -4.82
C THR A 43 -4.51 -14.20 -6.22
N ALA A 44 -4.93 -15.46 -6.28
CA ALA A 44 -5.21 -16.20 -7.52
C ALA A 44 -4.02 -16.23 -8.50
N GLY A 45 -2.80 -16.49 -8.01
CA GLY A 45 -1.62 -16.63 -8.87
C GLY A 45 -1.12 -15.32 -9.48
N SER A 46 -1.45 -14.17 -8.87
CA SER A 46 -0.95 -12.86 -9.31
C SER A 46 0.55 -12.73 -9.07
N GLU A 47 1.35 -12.97 -10.11
CA GLU A 47 2.80 -13.13 -10.06
C GLU A 47 3.52 -12.26 -11.11
N ASN A 48 4.84 -12.11 -10.99
CA ASN A 48 5.69 -11.31 -11.89
C ASN A 48 5.29 -9.84 -11.96
N ILE A 49 4.76 -9.30 -10.87
CA ILE A 49 4.37 -7.89 -10.76
C ILE A 49 5.56 -7.11 -10.24
N LYS A 50 5.88 -6.00 -10.90
CA LYS A 50 6.91 -5.06 -10.46
C LYS A 50 6.27 -4.04 -9.53
N ILE A 51 6.61 -4.06 -8.25
CA ILE A 51 6.06 -3.15 -7.24
C ILE A 51 7.21 -2.38 -6.59
N TYR A 52 7.32 -1.09 -6.89
CA TYR A 52 8.40 -0.23 -6.39
C TYR A 52 7.99 1.24 -6.43
N GLY A 53 8.62 2.08 -5.62
CA GLY A 53 8.37 3.52 -5.55
C GLY A 53 6.97 3.90 -5.04
N ASN A 54 6.24 2.98 -4.39
CA ASN A 54 4.94 3.28 -3.79
C ASN A 54 5.09 3.75 -2.34
N SER A 55 4.05 4.36 -1.79
CA SER A 55 3.96 4.73 -0.37
C SER A 55 2.79 4.00 0.28
N PHE A 56 3.10 3.08 1.20
CA PHE A 56 2.12 2.34 1.99
C PHE A 56 2.02 2.91 3.40
N ILE A 57 0.94 3.64 3.67
CA ILE A 57 0.81 4.53 4.82
C ILE A 57 -0.40 4.13 5.66
N ASN A 58 -0.22 4.00 6.97
CA ASN A 58 -1.30 3.82 7.95
C ASN A 58 -2.27 2.65 7.63
N ASN A 59 -1.80 1.61 6.94
CA ASN A 59 -2.59 0.41 6.70
C ASN A 59 -2.33 -0.60 7.83
N PRO A 60 -3.35 -1.05 8.59
CA PRO A 60 -3.16 -2.05 9.65
C PRO A 60 -2.56 -3.36 9.14
N THR A 61 -2.91 -3.76 7.92
CA THR A 61 -2.22 -4.82 7.17
C THR A 61 -1.63 -4.20 5.92
N GLN A 62 -0.31 -4.01 5.85
CA GLN A 62 0.30 -3.43 4.66
C GLN A 62 0.09 -4.32 3.44
N VAL A 63 0.32 -5.63 3.59
CA VAL A 63 0.27 -6.59 2.50
C VAL A 63 -0.45 -7.87 2.89
N LYS A 64 -1.42 -8.28 2.06
CA LYS A 64 -2.00 -9.63 2.08
C LYS A 64 -1.59 -10.38 0.83
N TYR A 65 -0.71 -11.37 0.96
CA TYR A 65 -0.19 -12.14 -0.18
C TYR A 65 -0.52 -13.62 -0.03
N VAL A 66 -1.40 -14.09 -0.93
CA VAL A 66 -1.90 -15.47 -0.93
C VAL A 66 -1.21 -16.27 -2.04
N SER A 67 0.07 -16.59 -1.82
CA SER A 67 0.86 -17.48 -2.68
C SER A 67 2.07 -18.05 -1.92
N ASN A 68 2.68 -19.08 -2.49
CA ASN A 68 3.86 -19.79 -1.97
C ASN A 68 5.14 -19.46 -2.74
N LYS A 69 5.15 -18.38 -3.52
CA LYS A 69 6.35 -17.92 -4.25
C LYS A 69 6.97 -16.71 -3.60
N LYS A 70 8.30 -16.63 -3.61
CA LYS A 70 9.04 -15.44 -3.19
C LYS A 70 8.82 -14.31 -4.20
N GLN A 71 8.70 -13.08 -3.72
CA GLN A 71 8.59 -11.88 -4.56
C GLN A 71 9.59 -10.83 -4.07
N GLU A 72 10.22 -10.14 -5.02
CA GLU A 72 11.02 -8.94 -4.77
C GLU A 72 10.17 -7.71 -5.10
N TRP A 73 9.93 -6.85 -4.12
CA TRP A 73 9.20 -5.59 -4.29
C TRP A 73 10.16 -4.41 -4.23
N SER A 74 11.23 -4.52 -5.00
CA SER A 74 12.13 -3.44 -5.34
C SER A 74 12.62 -3.66 -6.77
N LYS A 75 13.09 -2.61 -7.42
CA LYS A 75 13.65 -2.68 -8.76
C LYS A 75 14.74 -1.64 -8.93
N ASP A 76 15.86 -2.04 -9.50
CA ASP A 76 16.98 -1.16 -9.85
C ASP A 76 17.44 -0.28 -8.67
N GLY A 77 17.51 -0.86 -7.46
CA GLY A 77 17.91 -0.14 -6.23
C GLY A 77 16.80 0.72 -5.60
N GLN A 78 15.57 0.68 -6.12
CA GLN A 78 14.43 1.44 -5.59
C GLN A 78 13.34 0.49 -5.07
N GLY A 79 13.02 0.56 -3.78
CA GLY A 79 11.91 -0.13 -3.15
C GLY A 79 10.72 0.78 -2.89
N ASN A 80 9.95 0.50 -1.84
CA ASN A 80 8.75 1.26 -1.47
C ASN A 80 8.94 1.92 -0.10
N TYR A 81 8.16 2.97 0.15
CA TYR A 81 8.02 3.54 1.48
C TYR A 81 6.95 2.78 2.27
N TRP A 82 7.25 2.46 3.52
CA TRP A 82 6.35 1.76 4.44
C TRP A 82 6.29 2.51 5.77
N SER A 83 5.11 2.96 6.17
CA SER A 83 4.96 3.76 7.41
C SER A 83 5.30 3.00 8.69
N ASN A 84 5.40 1.67 8.63
CA ASN A 84 5.77 0.80 9.75
C ASN A 84 7.18 0.19 9.57
N TYR A 85 7.96 0.67 8.62
CA TYR A 85 9.37 0.31 8.53
C TYR A 85 10.14 0.99 9.67
N LEU A 86 10.90 0.19 10.42
CA LEU A 86 11.67 0.62 11.59
C LEU A 86 13.18 0.40 11.39
N GLY A 87 13.63 0.29 10.15
CA GLY A 87 15.05 0.16 9.84
C GLY A 87 15.80 1.49 9.98
N TRP A 88 17.09 1.43 9.65
CA TRP A 88 17.99 2.58 9.68
C TRP A 88 18.75 2.72 8.36
N ASP A 89 19.31 3.90 8.16
CA ASP A 89 20.08 4.30 6.99
C ASP A 89 21.36 4.95 7.53
N MET A 90 22.47 4.21 7.48
CA MET A 90 23.75 4.62 8.07
C MET A 90 24.60 5.45 7.11
N ASP A 91 24.45 5.26 5.80
CA ASP A 91 25.18 6.01 4.78
C ASP A 91 24.41 7.23 4.23
N ASN A 92 23.17 7.41 4.70
CA ASN A 92 22.29 8.54 4.45
C ASN A 92 21.97 8.70 2.95
N ASP A 93 21.74 7.58 2.26
CA ASP A 93 21.34 7.56 0.85
C ASP A 93 19.81 7.63 0.64
N GLY A 94 19.03 7.59 1.73
CA GLY A 94 17.57 7.63 1.72
C GLY A 94 16.90 6.26 1.57
N ILE A 95 17.68 5.18 1.55
CA ILE A 95 17.27 3.79 1.48
C ILE A 95 17.64 3.11 2.81
N GLY A 96 16.80 2.19 3.29
CA GLY A 96 17.10 1.44 4.49
C GLY A 96 18.06 0.28 4.28
N ASP A 97 19.04 0.18 5.19
CA ASP A 97 20.06 -0.86 5.23
C ASP A 97 19.51 -2.25 5.58
N ILE A 98 18.24 -2.31 6.02
CA ILE A 98 17.58 -3.55 6.42
C ILE A 98 16.46 -3.88 5.44
N ILE A 99 16.51 -5.09 4.88
CA ILE A 99 15.42 -5.65 4.07
C ILE A 99 14.11 -5.63 4.86
N PHE A 100 13.06 -5.13 4.24
CA PHE A 100 11.72 -5.15 4.81
C PHE A 100 10.93 -6.35 4.30
N GLU A 101 10.31 -7.11 5.20
CA GLU A 101 9.40 -8.22 4.87
C GLU A 101 7.98 -7.82 5.28
N PRO A 102 7.16 -7.24 4.37
CA PRO A 102 5.84 -6.68 4.72
C PRO A 102 4.79 -7.74 5.06
N ASN A 103 5.11 -9.02 4.85
CA ASN A 103 4.30 -10.15 5.28
C ASN A 103 5.22 -11.30 5.71
N ASP A 104 4.90 -11.93 6.83
CA ASP A 104 5.62 -13.11 7.32
C ASP A 104 4.73 -14.37 7.34
N GLY A 105 5.31 -15.49 7.75
CA GLY A 105 4.59 -16.76 7.90
C GLY A 105 3.55 -16.75 9.02
N ILE A 106 3.77 -15.94 10.05
CA ILE A 106 2.90 -15.82 11.21
C ILE A 106 1.67 -14.98 10.83
N ASP A 107 1.81 -13.97 9.99
CA ASP A 107 0.71 -13.19 9.44
C ASP A 107 -0.26 -14.10 8.67
N LYS A 108 0.26 -15.07 7.91
CA LYS A 108 -0.56 -16.10 7.23
C LYS A 108 -1.33 -16.96 8.23
N LEU A 109 -0.72 -17.33 9.35
CA LEU A 109 -1.40 -18.09 10.41
C LEU A 109 -2.53 -17.29 11.05
N VAL A 110 -2.32 -15.99 11.33
CA VAL A 110 -3.38 -15.11 11.85
C VAL A 110 -4.56 -14.99 10.87
N TRP A 111 -4.29 -14.99 9.57
CA TRP A 111 -5.37 -14.98 8.57
C TRP A 111 -6.15 -16.29 8.52
N GLN A 112 -5.48 -17.42 8.74
CA GLN A 112 -6.10 -18.74 8.74
C GLN A 112 -6.86 -19.02 10.04
N TYR A 113 -6.33 -18.54 11.16
CA TYR A 113 -6.84 -18.74 12.52
C TYR A 113 -6.94 -17.39 13.25
N PRO A 114 -8.03 -16.63 13.05
CA PRO A 114 -8.21 -15.31 13.67
C PRO A 114 -8.10 -15.30 15.20
N GLU A 115 -8.43 -16.43 15.84
CA GLU A 115 -8.27 -16.65 17.29
C GLU A 115 -6.81 -16.48 17.76
N MET A 116 -5.82 -16.71 16.89
CA MET A 116 -4.40 -16.51 17.21
C MET A 116 -4.05 -15.04 17.48
N LYS A 117 -4.91 -14.08 17.10
CA LYS A 117 -4.68 -12.66 17.35
C LYS A 117 -4.45 -12.36 18.84
N MET A 118 -5.04 -13.14 19.75
CA MET A 118 -4.86 -12.97 21.19
C MET A 118 -3.45 -13.30 21.68
N ILE A 119 -2.68 -14.10 20.93
CA ILE A 119 -1.34 -14.55 21.34
C ILE A 119 -0.21 -13.90 20.52
N MET A 120 -0.53 -12.96 19.64
CA MET A 120 0.46 -12.31 18.77
C MET A 120 1.57 -11.59 19.53
N ASP A 121 1.23 -11.02 20.68
CA ASP A 121 2.18 -10.34 21.58
C ASP A 121 2.71 -11.27 22.68
N SER A 122 2.47 -12.59 22.57
CA SER A 122 2.95 -13.55 23.57
C SER A 122 4.45 -13.84 23.39
N PRO A 123 5.15 -14.22 24.47
CA PRO A 123 6.55 -14.64 24.40
C PRO A 123 6.82 -15.78 23.42
N ALA A 124 5.85 -16.68 23.21
CA ALA A 124 5.98 -17.80 22.29
C ALA A 124 6.12 -17.33 20.82
N ILE A 125 5.35 -16.32 20.41
CA ILE A 125 5.44 -15.74 19.06
C ILE A 125 6.76 -14.99 18.88
N LEU A 126 7.25 -14.30 19.92
CA LEU A 126 8.57 -13.64 19.87
C LEU A 126 9.71 -14.65 19.65
N ILE A 127 9.68 -15.78 20.35
CA ILE A 127 10.65 -16.87 20.18
C ILE A 127 10.55 -17.44 18.76
N LEU A 128 9.34 -17.69 18.27
CA LEU A 128 9.13 -18.22 16.91
C LEU A 128 9.70 -17.27 15.84
N ARG A 129 9.45 -15.96 15.97
CA ARG A 129 10.03 -14.92 15.08
C ARG A 129 11.55 -14.92 15.13
N TRP A 130 12.12 -15.04 16.33
CA TRP A 130 13.57 -15.15 16.50
C TRP A 130 14.15 -16.40 15.82
N VAL A 131 13.53 -17.57 16.00
CA VAL A 131 13.94 -18.84 15.36
C VAL A 131 13.88 -18.71 13.83
N GLN A 132 12.79 -18.17 13.29
CA GLN A 132 12.65 -17.97 11.84
C GLN A 132 13.69 -16.99 11.28
N ARG A 133 14.09 -15.98 12.05
CA ARG A 133 15.17 -15.07 11.67
C ARG A 133 16.53 -15.76 11.67
N GLN A 134 16.79 -16.62 12.66
CA GLN A 134 18.04 -17.37 12.78
C GLN A 134 18.16 -18.50 11.76
N PHE A 135 17.03 -19.12 11.39
CA PHE A 135 16.94 -20.22 10.42
C PHE A 135 16.00 -19.84 9.27
N PRO A 136 16.46 -19.02 8.30
CA PRO A 136 15.63 -18.57 7.17
C PRO A 136 15.04 -19.71 6.32
N VAL A 137 15.62 -20.92 6.37
CA VAL A 137 15.06 -22.12 5.73
C VAL A 137 13.67 -22.50 6.24
N LEU A 138 13.33 -22.10 7.47
CA LEU A 138 12.02 -22.34 8.09
C LEU A 138 11.00 -21.25 7.76
N LYS A 139 11.42 -20.12 7.17
CA LYS A 139 10.50 -19.06 6.77
C LYS A 139 9.72 -19.49 5.53
N PRO A 140 8.38 -19.40 5.54
CA PRO A 140 7.63 -19.62 4.32
C PRO A 140 7.94 -18.53 3.28
N PRO A 141 7.82 -18.84 1.98
CA PRO A 141 7.95 -17.84 0.93
C PRO A 141 6.97 -16.68 1.14
N GLY A 142 7.47 -15.46 0.90
CA GLY A 142 6.73 -14.22 1.05
C GLY A 142 7.32 -13.11 0.20
N ILE A 143 6.97 -11.89 0.54
CA ILE A 143 7.48 -10.69 -0.12
C ILE A 143 8.64 -10.15 0.69
N LYS A 144 9.65 -9.67 -0.02
CA LYS A 144 10.71 -8.85 0.54
C LYS A 144 10.88 -7.59 -0.31
N ASP A 145 11.22 -6.49 0.35
CA ASP A 145 11.64 -5.25 -0.25
C ASP A 145 13.09 -5.01 0.18
N SER A 146 14.01 -5.16 -0.76
CA SER A 146 15.45 -5.06 -0.48
C SER A 146 15.97 -3.62 -0.40
N PHE A 147 15.17 -2.63 -0.82
CA PHE A 147 15.56 -1.22 -0.85
C PHE A 147 14.43 -0.32 -0.30
N PRO A 148 13.96 -0.57 0.93
CA PRO A 148 12.85 0.19 1.50
C PRO A 148 13.23 1.68 1.61
N LEU A 149 12.33 2.57 1.23
CA LEU A 149 12.59 4.01 1.24
C LEU A 149 12.38 4.60 2.63
N MET A 150 13.30 5.46 3.07
CA MET A 150 13.19 6.15 4.37
C MET A 150 12.16 7.29 4.37
N SER A 151 11.87 7.85 3.20
CA SER A 151 10.89 8.92 3.04
C SER A 151 9.93 8.62 1.89
N GLN A 152 8.76 9.26 1.93
CA GLN A 152 7.75 9.10 0.88
C GLN A 152 8.24 9.77 -0.41
N PRO A 153 8.28 9.06 -1.55
CA PRO A 153 8.70 9.64 -2.83
C PRO A 153 7.82 10.79 -3.32
N HIS A 154 6.59 10.95 -2.78
CA HIS A 154 5.60 11.93 -3.22
C HIS A 154 5.49 13.18 -2.35
N LEU A 155 6.21 13.27 -1.22
CA LEU A 155 6.17 14.45 -0.32
C LEU A 155 7.18 15.54 -0.65
N SER A 156 7.85 15.47 -1.81
CA SER A 156 8.65 16.57 -2.35
C SER A 156 7.77 17.68 -2.94
N ALA A 157 6.84 18.23 -2.15
CA ALA A 157 6.01 19.36 -2.54
C ALA A 157 6.75 20.68 -2.22
N ASN A 158 7.31 21.26 -3.29
CA ASN A 158 7.81 22.62 -3.47
C ASN A 158 7.34 23.68 -2.43
N PRO A 159 8.24 24.32 -1.64
CA PRO A 159 7.89 25.40 -0.70
C PRO A 159 7.36 26.71 -1.32
N GLN A 160 7.16 26.80 -2.63
CA GLN A 160 6.83 28.06 -3.33
C GLN A 160 5.39 28.20 -3.83
N ALA A 161 4.48 27.28 -3.50
CA ALA A 161 3.10 27.30 -4.02
C ALA A 161 2.06 28.02 -3.14
N ASP A 162 2.47 28.72 -2.06
CA ASP A 162 1.54 29.25 -1.05
C ASP A 162 1.45 30.79 -0.98
N SER A 163 1.88 31.51 -2.03
CA SER A 163 1.91 32.99 -2.01
C SER A 163 1.02 33.70 -3.03
N THR A 164 0.11 33.00 -3.75
CA THR A 164 -0.68 33.63 -4.84
C THR A 164 -2.20 33.53 -4.72
N LEU A 165 -2.74 33.52 -3.49
CA LEU A 165 -4.14 33.86 -3.27
C LEU A 165 -4.30 35.34 -2.88
N VAL A 166 -4.07 36.23 -3.85
CA VAL A 166 -4.48 37.64 -3.75
C VAL A 166 -5.74 37.83 -4.62
N LEU A 167 -6.87 37.92 -3.92
CA LEU A 167 -8.11 38.66 -4.25
C LEU A 167 -8.41 38.91 -5.74
N ALA A 168 -9.26 38.06 -6.32
CA ALA A 168 -10.09 38.45 -7.46
C ALA A 168 -11.57 38.34 -7.06
N THR A 169 -12.22 39.49 -6.86
CA THR A 169 -13.67 39.64 -6.70
C THR A 169 -14.45 39.10 -7.92
N PRO A 170 -15.66 38.54 -7.76
CA PRO A 170 -16.42 38.04 -8.90
C PRO A 170 -17.23 39.19 -9.53
N THR A 171 -16.93 39.52 -10.79
CA THR A 171 -17.81 40.38 -11.60
C THR A 171 -18.84 39.50 -12.31
N LEU A 172 -20.12 39.73 -11.99
CA LEU A 172 -21.28 39.10 -12.62
C LEU A 172 -21.31 39.41 -14.14
N ILE A 173 -21.35 38.37 -14.99
CA ILE A 173 -21.81 38.51 -16.38
C ILE A 173 -23.05 37.62 -16.57
N LYS A 174 -24.20 38.28 -16.75
CA LYS A 174 -25.44 37.67 -17.26
C LYS A 174 -25.33 37.51 -18.78
N SER A 175 -25.59 36.33 -19.31
CA SER A 175 -26.00 36.18 -20.71
C SER A 175 -27.20 35.23 -20.81
N HIS A 176 -28.09 35.58 -21.74
CA HIS A 176 -29.48 35.16 -21.85
C HIS A 176 -29.68 33.71 -22.33
N ALA A 177 -30.86 33.20 -22.01
CA ALA A 177 -31.39 31.91 -22.41
C ALA A 177 -31.64 31.79 -23.92
N ALA A 178 -31.41 30.60 -24.46
CA ALA A 178 -32.17 30.04 -25.58
C ALA A 178 -32.40 28.55 -25.30
N GLN A 179 -33.67 28.16 -25.30
CA GLN A 179 -34.14 26.79 -25.14
C GLN A 179 -33.88 25.98 -26.43
N SER A 180 -33.45 24.73 -26.30
CA SER A 180 -33.92 23.65 -27.16
C SER A 180 -33.73 22.30 -26.47
N THR A 181 -34.86 21.68 -26.15
CA THR A 181 -35.06 20.30 -25.72
C THR A 181 -34.67 19.30 -26.82
N THR A 182 -33.91 18.25 -26.51
CA THR A 182 -34.22 16.88 -26.97
C THR A 182 -33.54 15.83 -26.08
N SER A 183 -34.36 14.97 -25.49
CA SER A 183 -34.03 13.75 -24.76
C SER A 183 -33.85 12.58 -25.72
N VAL A 184 -32.82 11.73 -25.56
CA VAL A 184 -32.92 10.28 -25.86
C VAL A 184 -32.02 9.49 -24.92
N SER A 185 -32.64 8.56 -24.20
CA SER A 185 -32.07 7.43 -23.47
C SER A 185 -32.02 6.23 -24.42
N LEU A 186 -30.89 5.51 -24.50
CA LEU A 186 -30.87 4.15 -25.04
C LEU A 186 -30.04 3.25 -24.12
N LYS A 187 -30.77 2.33 -23.49
CA LYS A 187 -30.30 1.06 -22.93
C LYS A 187 -30.12 0.09 -24.10
N GLU A 188 -29.09 -0.74 -24.04
CA GLU A 188 -29.19 -2.20 -24.15
C GLU A 188 -28.27 -2.81 -23.08
#